data_AF-A0A1I5R4V4-F1
#
_entry.id   AF-A0A1I5R4V4-F1
#
_cell.length_a   1.000
_cell.length_b   1.000
_cell.length_c   1.000
_cell.angle_alpha   90.00
_cell.angle_beta   90.00
_cell.angle_gamma   90.00
#
_symmetry.space_group_name_H-M   'P 1'
#
loop_
_entity.id
_entity.type
_entity.pdbx_description
1 polymer ?
#
loop_
_entity_poly.entity_id
_entity_poly.type
_entity_poly.pdbx_seq_one_letter_code
_entity_poly.pdbx_strand_id
1 'polypeptide(L)'
;MALQQSEGVLSAVSNTKDVELAAQELARQLIHPYLGFVLFFCSAEYDLDGLGQALEAHFGGVSLVGCTSAGEITPQGYDRGCVVALGFDLRCFSIASVLIDEMERFNLLDAQQLVDGLVKDCRSNELASIKGHSFALTLLDGLSSREELVLGALSAALGSIPHFGGSAGDDNHLTHTHVYHGGRFHSGAAVVVLFNTWLEFEVFSTHHIQPSAQKLVVTRADSATRRVYELNAAPAAQEYADMIGVPVEALDLRAFAAYPLAVRISDHYYVRSIQQVHDDLSLTFYCAVENGIVLTAMHPGPLLPNLQQLFAGLEQRLGPLLLTIGCDCFLRRLEIETDGGVESVATLLREQRVIGFNTYGEQFNGMHINQTFTGVAIGRPVGRAER
;
A
#
# COMPACT_ATOMS: atom_id res chain seq x y z
N MET A 1 -13.78 -15.08 -35.15
CA MET A 1 -12.60 -14.94 -34.28
C MET A 1 -13.09 -15.08 -32.86
N ALA A 2 -12.73 -16.17 -32.19
CA ALA A 2 -13.12 -16.41 -30.81
C ALA A 2 -12.59 -15.25 -29.96
N LEU A 3 -13.49 -14.54 -29.27
CA LEU A 3 -13.08 -13.65 -28.19
C LEU A 3 -12.29 -14.52 -27.21
N GLN A 4 -10.98 -14.32 -27.12
CA GLN A 4 -10.23 -14.70 -25.93
C GLN A 4 -11.03 -14.15 -24.76
N GLN A 5 -11.53 -15.03 -23.88
CA GLN A 5 -12.13 -14.60 -22.63
C GLN A 5 -11.06 -13.77 -21.92
N SER A 6 -11.25 -12.45 -21.92
CA SER A 6 -10.48 -11.55 -21.08
C SER A 6 -10.59 -12.07 -19.66
N GLU A 7 -9.45 -12.24 -18.99
CA GLU A 7 -9.38 -12.83 -17.65
C GLU A 7 -9.94 -11.87 -16.57
N GLY A 8 -10.53 -10.74 -16.99
CA GLY A 8 -11.22 -9.76 -16.15
C GLY A 8 -10.36 -8.58 -15.74
N VAL A 9 -9.03 -8.66 -15.91
CA VAL A 9 -8.08 -7.59 -15.61
C VAL A 9 -6.99 -7.51 -16.68
N LEU A 10 -6.61 -6.30 -17.06
CA LEU A 10 -5.43 -6.02 -17.90
C LEU A 10 -4.46 -5.11 -17.14
N SER A 11 -3.16 -5.28 -17.37
CA SER A 11 -2.13 -4.36 -16.87
C SER A 11 -1.51 -3.57 -18.01
N ALA A 12 -1.06 -2.36 -17.71
CA ALA A 12 -0.37 -1.48 -18.62
C ALA A 12 0.78 -0.77 -17.91
N VAL A 13 1.82 -0.43 -18.68
CA VAL A 13 2.96 0.34 -18.20
C VAL A 13 3.30 1.42 -19.24
N SER A 14 3.70 2.58 -18.74
CA SER A 14 4.31 3.66 -19.50
C SER A 14 5.62 4.08 -18.82
N ASN A 15 6.68 4.19 -19.61
CA ASN A 15 8.01 4.63 -19.15
C ASN A 15 8.40 6.02 -19.68
N THR A 16 7.53 6.66 -20.47
CA THR A 16 7.79 8.00 -20.99
C THR A 16 7.48 9.06 -19.92
N LYS A 17 8.33 10.08 -19.82
CA LYS A 17 8.12 11.23 -18.94
C LYS A 17 7.13 12.26 -19.50
N ASP A 18 6.81 12.15 -20.79
CA ASP A 18 5.78 12.99 -21.42
C ASP A 18 4.40 12.52 -20.95
N VAL A 19 3.71 13.38 -20.20
CA VAL A 19 2.42 13.05 -19.54
C VAL A 19 1.32 12.71 -20.54
N GLU A 20 1.30 13.35 -21.70
CA GLU A 20 0.30 13.13 -22.74
C GLU A 20 0.53 11.77 -23.41
N LEU A 21 1.79 11.48 -23.76
CA LEU A 21 2.16 10.18 -24.33
C LEU A 21 1.96 9.06 -23.31
N ALA A 22 2.24 9.30 -22.02
CA ALA A 22 2.04 8.31 -20.97
C ALA A 22 0.56 7.92 -20.84
N ALA A 23 -0.33 8.91 -20.76
CA ALA A 23 -1.78 8.66 -20.72
C ALA A 23 -2.26 7.92 -21.97
N GLN A 24 -1.77 8.33 -23.16
CA GLN A 24 -2.09 7.67 -24.42
C GLN A 24 -1.63 6.20 -24.46
N GLU A 25 -0.41 5.91 -24.00
CA GLU A 25 0.17 4.56 -23.95
C GLU A 25 -0.64 3.63 -23.04
N LEU A 26 -1.04 4.12 -21.87
CA LEU A 26 -1.87 3.38 -20.92
C LEU A 26 -3.27 3.12 -21.49
N ALA A 27 -3.91 4.16 -22.03
CA ALA A 27 -5.23 4.07 -22.65
C ALA A 27 -5.25 3.05 -23.81
N ARG A 28 -4.23 3.07 -24.67
CA ARG A 28 -4.09 2.12 -25.78
C ARG A 28 -4.00 0.66 -25.32
N GLN A 29 -3.42 0.41 -24.14
CA GLN A 29 -3.25 -0.92 -23.57
C GLN A 29 -4.50 -1.40 -22.80
N LEU A 30 -5.23 -0.48 -22.16
CA LEU A 30 -6.34 -0.83 -21.25
C LEU A 30 -7.73 -0.67 -21.87
N ILE A 31 -7.95 0.25 -22.81
CA ILE A 31 -9.30 0.55 -23.31
C ILE A 31 -9.85 -0.60 -24.14
N HIS A 32 -10.97 -1.14 -23.67
CA HIS A 32 -11.83 -2.08 -24.38
C HIS A 32 -13.30 -1.81 -24.01
N PRO A 33 -14.29 -2.38 -24.73
CA PRO A 33 -15.71 -2.06 -24.51
C PRO A 33 -16.30 -2.34 -23.13
N TYR A 34 -15.55 -2.98 -22.24
CA TYR A 34 -15.99 -3.39 -20.91
C TYR A 34 -15.07 -2.87 -19.80
N LEU A 35 -14.14 -1.95 -20.10
CA LEU A 35 -13.30 -1.33 -19.09
C LEU A 35 -14.21 -0.50 -18.16
N GLY A 36 -14.27 -0.87 -16.88
CA GLY A 36 -15.13 -0.21 -15.89
C GLY A 36 -14.39 0.69 -14.91
N PHE A 37 -13.10 0.40 -14.64
CA PHE A 37 -12.31 1.10 -13.64
C PHE A 37 -10.82 0.95 -13.93
N VAL A 38 -10.03 1.97 -13.57
CA VAL A 38 -8.57 1.93 -13.63
C VAL A 38 -7.96 2.28 -12.27
N LEU A 39 -7.10 1.39 -11.77
CA LEU A 39 -6.21 1.67 -10.65
C LEU A 39 -4.80 1.93 -11.20
N PHE A 40 -4.13 2.99 -10.78
CA PHE A 40 -2.75 3.25 -11.22
C PHE A 40 -1.84 3.73 -10.09
N PHE A 41 -0.54 3.54 -10.30
CA PHE A 41 0.52 4.05 -9.45
C PHE A 41 1.56 4.72 -10.33
N CYS A 42 2.05 5.88 -9.91
CA CYS A 42 2.98 6.69 -10.69
C CYS A 42 4.10 7.25 -9.83
N SER A 43 5.26 7.44 -10.44
CA SER A 43 6.35 8.17 -9.79
C SER A 43 5.94 9.62 -9.52
N ALA A 44 6.43 10.19 -8.41
CA ALA A 44 6.18 11.59 -8.08
C ALA A 44 6.97 12.57 -8.98
N GLU A 45 7.87 12.08 -9.83
CA GLU A 45 8.67 12.89 -10.77
C GLU A 45 7.85 13.45 -11.96
N TYR A 46 6.63 12.96 -12.17
CA TYR A 46 5.75 13.46 -13.25
C TYR A 46 5.20 14.85 -12.92
N ASP A 47 4.90 15.63 -13.97
CA ASP A 47 3.99 16.78 -13.84
C ASP A 47 2.59 16.26 -13.51
N LEU A 48 2.26 16.22 -12.21
CA LEU A 48 1.03 15.60 -11.71
C LEU A 48 -0.24 16.30 -12.22
N ASP A 49 -0.20 17.63 -12.35
CA ASP A 49 -1.34 18.39 -12.88
C ASP A 49 -1.57 18.05 -14.36
N GLY A 50 -0.49 18.02 -15.15
CA GLY A 50 -0.53 17.62 -16.55
C GLY A 50 -0.96 16.16 -16.74
N LEU A 51 -0.40 15.24 -15.94
CA LEU A 51 -0.73 13.82 -15.96
C LEU A 51 -2.19 13.57 -15.61
N GLY A 52 -2.71 14.24 -14.59
CA GLY A 52 -4.11 14.09 -14.19
C GLY A 52 -5.09 14.51 -15.27
N GLN A 53 -4.81 15.64 -15.94
CA GLN A 53 -5.63 16.11 -17.06
C GLN A 53 -5.54 15.16 -18.28
N ALA A 54 -4.34 14.68 -18.60
CA ALA A 54 -4.13 13.77 -19.72
C ALA A 54 -4.84 12.43 -19.49
N LEU A 55 -4.72 11.86 -18.28
CA LEU A 55 -5.42 10.62 -17.91
C LEU A 55 -6.94 10.75 -18.05
N GLU A 56 -7.53 11.83 -17.52
CA GLU A 56 -8.97 12.08 -17.64
C GLU A 56 -9.41 12.20 -19.10
N ALA A 57 -8.63 12.90 -19.93
CA ALA A 57 -8.92 13.11 -21.35
C ALA A 57 -8.87 11.79 -22.15
N HIS A 58 -7.87 10.94 -21.91
CA HIS A 58 -7.67 9.70 -22.68
C HIS A 58 -8.60 8.56 -22.25
N PHE A 59 -8.97 8.48 -20.97
CA PHE A 59 -9.86 7.42 -20.46
C PHE A 59 -11.35 7.76 -20.55
N GLY A 60 -11.71 8.99 -20.96
CA GLY A 60 -13.03 9.31 -21.51
C GLY A 60 -14.21 9.03 -20.56
N GLY A 61 -14.02 9.25 -19.26
CA GLY A 61 -15.06 9.07 -18.24
C GLY A 61 -15.09 7.70 -17.56
N VAL A 62 -14.16 6.79 -17.85
CA VAL A 62 -13.89 5.63 -16.98
C VAL A 62 -13.41 6.14 -15.62
N SER A 63 -13.85 5.54 -14.51
CA SER A 63 -13.36 5.94 -13.18
C SER A 63 -11.88 5.57 -13.00
N LEU A 64 -11.07 6.55 -12.61
CA LEU A 64 -9.65 6.37 -12.29
C LEU A 64 -9.35 6.70 -10.83
N VAL A 65 -8.57 5.83 -10.19
CA VAL A 65 -7.99 6.06 -8.86
C VAL A 65 -6.51 5.70 -8.91
N GLY A 66 -5.69 6.46 -8.19
CA GLY A 66 -4.29 6.13 -8.06
C GLY A 66 -3.59 6.90 -6.96
N CYS A 67 -2.27 6.76 -6.89
CA CYS A 67 -1.44 7.59 -6.03
C CYS A 67 -0.02 7.71 -6.58
N THR A 68 0.75 8.62 -6.00
CA THR A 68 2.20 8.65 -6.18
C THR A 68 2.87 7.51 -5.42
N SER A 69 4.05 7.10 -5.85
CA SER A 69 4.78 5.94 -5.34
C SER A 69 6.20 6.28 -4.87
N ALA A 70 6.80 5.39 -4.09
CA ALA A 70 8.25 5.35 -3.87
C ALA A 70 8.97 4.39 -4.84
N GLY A 71 8.33 4.08 -5.96
CA GLY A 71 8.70 3.07 -6.95
C GLY A 71 7.55 2.14 -7.30
N GLU A 72 7.60 1.53 -8.46
CA GLU A 72 6.52 0.72 -9.02
C GLU A 72 6.83 -0.78 -8.97
N ILE A 73 5.78 -1.59 -8.92
CA ILE A 73 5.84 -3.03 -9.20
C ILE A 73 5.05 -3.26 -10.50
N THR A 74 5.78 -3.55 -11.57
CA THR A 74 5.26 -3.74 -12.93
C THR A 74 5.18 -5.23 -13.27
N PRO A 75 4.63 -5.61 -14.44
CA PRO A 75 4.70 -6.99 -14.91
C PRO A 75 6.12 -7.54 -15.07
N GLN A 76 7.15 -6.67 -15.00
CA GLN A 76 8.56 -7.06 -15.01
C GLN A 76 9.20 -7.11 -13.60
N GLY A 77 8.44 -6.87 -12.54
CA GLY A 77 8.93 -6.80 -11.16
C GLY A 77 9.13 -5.35 -10.71
N TYR A 78 10.13 -5.09 -9.86
CA TYR A 78 10.41 -3.72 -9.42
C TYR A 78 10.87 -2.83 -10.56
N ASP A 79 10.37 -1.59 -10.56
CA ASP A 79 10.74 -0.54 -11.50
C ASP A 79 10.82 0.82 -10.76
N ARG A 80 11.20 1.89 -11.47
CA ARG A 80 11.16 3.28 -10.98
C ARG A 80 10.84 4.26 -12.09
N GLY A 81 10.17 5.35 -11.73
CA GLY A 81 10.01 6.50 -12.61
C GLY A 81 8.97 6.27 -13.70
N CYS A 82 8.11 5.26 -13.56
CA CYS A 82 7.11 4.87 -14.56
C CYS A 82 5.68 5.08 -14.06
N VAL A 83 4.71 4.81 -14.91
CA VAL A 83 3.30 4.68 -14.52
C VAL A 83 2.88 3.25 -14.80
N VAL A 84 2.36 2.56 -13.78
CA VAL A 84 1.76 1.24 -13.91
C VAL A 84 0.26 1.32 -13.61
N ALA A 85 -0.55 0.66 -14.43
CA ALA A 85 -2.00 0.70 -14.31
C ALA A 85 -2.64 -0.68 -14.48
N LEU A 86 -3.79 -0.85 -13.84
CA LEU A 86 -4.67 -2.01 -13.88
C LEU A 86 -6.05 -1.58 -14.36
N GLY A 87 -6.52 -2.13 -15.47
CA GLY A 87 -7.87 -1.95 -15.98
C GLY A 87 -8.76 -3.13 -15.60
N PHE A 88 -9.88 -2.86 -14.94
CA PHE A 88 -10.82 -3.87 -14.46
C PHE A 88 -12.06 -3.94 -15.35
N ASP A 89 -12.42 -5.17 -15.76
CA ASP A 89 -13.57 -5.44 -16.60
C ASP A 89 -14.87 -5.43 -15.78
N LEU A 90 -15.84 -4.61 -16.18
CA LEU A 90 -17.13 -4.44 -15.49
C LEU A 90 -18.00 -5.70 -15.44
N ARG A 91 -17.67 -6.74 -16.21
CA ARG A 91 -18.34 -8.05 -16.17
C ARG A 91 -17.80 -8.94 -15.03
N CYS A 92 -16.62 -8.63 -14.52
CA CYS A 92 -15.96 -9.36 -13.45
C CYS A 92 -15.93 -8.56 -12.14
N PHE A 93 -15.93 -7.22 -12.23
CA PHE A 93 -15.78 -6.32 -11.10
C PHE A 93 -16.84 -5.23 -11.10
N SER A 94 -17.39 -4.96 -9.91
CA SER A 94 -18.21 -3.79 -9.60
C SER A 94 -17.41 -3.00 -8.58
N ILE A 95 -16.97 -1.80 -8.96
CA ILE A 95 -16.00 -1.02 -8.19
C ILE A 95 -16.59 0.36 -7.96
N ALA A 96 -16.61 0.76 -6.68
CA ALA A 96 -16.97 2.11 -6.26
C ALA A 96 -15.77 2.75 -5.57
N SER A 97 -15.61 4.05 -5.72
CA SER A 97 -14.54 4.82 -5.07
C SER A 97 -15.05 6.14 -4.54
N VAL A 98 -14.39 6.64 -3.51
CA VAL A 98 -14.73 7.92 -2.87
C VAL A 98 -13.48 8.56 -2.29
N LEU A 99 -13.40 9.89 -2.46
CA LEU A 99 -12.36 10.74 -1.90
C LEU A 99 -12.74 11.19 -0.48
N ILE A 100 -11.78 11.15 0.42
CA ILE A 100 -11.78 11.82 1.72
C ILE A 100 -10.83 13.01 1.58
N ASP A 101 -11.37 14.22 1.41
CA ASP A 101 -10.61 15.45 1.18
C ASP A 101 -10.17 16.16 2.47
N GLU A 102 -10.92 15.98 3.57
CA GLU A 102 -10.63 16.57 4.88
C GLU A 102 -10.32 15.50 5.95
N MET A 103 -9.17 14.80 5.82
CA MET A 103 -8.77 13.75 6.77
C MET A 103 -8.71 14.22 8.24
N GLU A 104 -8.42 15.50 8.50
CA GLU A 104 -8.33 16.05 9.86
C GLU A 104 -9.65 16.04 10.63
N ARG A 105 -10.78 16.10 9.90
CA ARG A 105 -12.13 16.15 10.48
C ARG A 105 -12.89 14.83 10.37
N PHE A 106 -12.32 13.88 9.64
CA PHE A 106 -12.92 12.60 9.37
C PHE A 106 -13.14 11.81 10.66
N ASN A 107 -14.38 11.37 10.87
CA ASN A 107 -14.78 10.63 12.05
C ASN A 107 -15.61 9.39 11.69
N LEU A 108 -16.04 8.64 12.71
CA LEU A 108 -16.76 7.39 12.52
C LEU A 108 -18.11 7.56 11.77
N LEU A 109 -18.82 8.68 11.97
CA LEU A 109 -20.08 8.93 11.28
C LEU A 109 -19.85 9.13 9.79
N ASP A 110 -18.81 9.90 9.43
CA ASP A 110 -18.41 10.10 8.04
C ASP A 110 -18.03 8.76 7.39
N ALA A 111 -17.25 7.94 8.11
CA ALA A 111 -16.86 6.60 7.65
C ALA A 111 -18.07 5.69 7.39
N GLN A 112 -19.08 5.71 8.27
CA GLN A 112 -20.31 4.93 8.08
C GLN A 112 -21.07 5.37 6.83
N GLN A 113 -21.28 6.67 6.65
CA GLN A 113 -21.97 7.21 5.48
C GLN A 113 -21.23 6.90 4.17
N LEU A 114 -19.90 7.03 4.20
CA LEU A 114 -19.01 6.73 3.08
C LEU A 114 -19.10 5.26 2.68
N VAL A 115 -18.97 4.34 3.64
CA VAL A 115 -19.04 2.90 3.39
C VAL A 115 -20.43 2.49 2.91
N ASP A 116 -21.50 3.04 3.48
CA ASP A 116 -22.87 2.80 3.02
C ASP A 116 -23.08 3.23 1.56
N GLY A 117 -22.50 4.38 1.18
CA GLY A 117 -22.47 4.87 -0.21
C GLY A 117 -21.76 3.89 -1.15
N LEU A 118 -20.52 3.51 -0.81
CA LEU A 118 -19.73 2.55 -1.59
C LEU A 118 -20.47 1.21 -1.77
N VAL A 119 -21.07 0.69 -0.69
CA VAL A 119 -21.83 -0.57 -0.72
C VAL A 119 -23.07 -0.45 -1.62
N LYS A 120 -23.77 0.68 -1.56
CA LYS A 120 -24.93 0.94 -2.41
C LYS A 120 -24.54 1.00 -3.89
N ASP A 121 -23.44 1.68 -4.21
CA ASP A 121 -22.98 1.84 -5.59
C ASP A 121 -22.49 0.50 -6.17
N CYS A 122 -21.73 -0.29 -5.41
CA CYS A 122 -21.31 -1.62 -5.85
C CYS A 122 -22.50 -2.58 -6.08
N ARG A 123 -23.58 -2.47 -5.29
CA ARG A 123 -24.79 -3.30 -5.45
C ARG A 123 -25.53 -3.04 -6.75
N SER A 124 -25.39 -1.86 -7.35
CA SER A 124 -26.14 -1.47 -8.56
C SER A 124 -25.87 -2.38 -9.77
N ASN A 125 -24.71 -3.06 -9.81
CA ASN A 125 -24.31 -3.95 -10.91
C ASN A 125 -24.59 -5.45 -10.63
N GLU A 126 -25.16 -5.80 -9.45
CA GLU A 126 -25.63 -7.14 -9.05
C GLU A 126 -24.65 -8.33 -9.30
N LEU A 127 -23.34 -8.10 -9.38
CA LEU A 127 -22.37 -9.16 -9.73
C LEU A 127 -22.24 -10.26 -8.67
N ALA A 128 -22.14 -9.87 -7.39
CA ALA A 128 -22.02 -10.79 -6.26
C ALA A 128 -22.56 -10.13 -4.97
N SER A 129 -22.90 -10.95 -3.96
CA SER A 129 -23.30 -10.43 -2.66
C SER A 129 -22.14 -9.73 -1.95
N ILE A 130 -22.34 -8.55 -1.37
CA ILE A 130 -21.24 -7.82 -0.69
C ILE A 130 -20.51 -8.65 0.35
N LYS A 131 -21.25 -9.40 1.18
CA LYS A 131 -20.64 -10.27 2.19
C LYS A 131 -19.90 -11.42 1.52
N GLY A 132 -18.60 -11.54 1.80
CA GLY A 132 -17.74 -12.63 1.31
C GLY A 132 -17.22 -12.43 -0.12
N HIS A 133 -17.69 -11.42 -0.86
CA HIS A 133 -17.27 -11.13 -2.23
C HIS A 133 -16.85 -9.68 -2.42
N SER A 134 -16.42 -9.02 -1.33
CA SER A 134 -15.93 -7.65 -1.41
C SER A 134 -14.72 -7.45 -0.50
N PHE A 135 -13.80 -6.61 -0.98
CA PHE A 135 -12.65 -6.13 -0.23
C PHE A 135 -12.48 -4.63 -0.50
N ALA A 136 -11.82 -3.92 0.41
CA ALA A 136 -11.50 -2.51 0.21
C ALA A 136 -9.99 -2.27 0.09
N LEU A 137 -9.63 -1.36 -0.80
CA LEU A 137 -8.31 -0.75 -0.91
C LEU A 137 -8.40 0.68 -0.39
N THR A 138 -7.49 1.08 0.49
CA THR A 138 -7.33 2.46 0.91
C THR A 138 -5.97 2.99 0.44
N LEU A 139 -5.97 4.13 -0.24
CA LEU A 139 -4.77 4.87 -0.60
C LEU A 139 -4.77 6.16 0.22
N LEU A 140 -3.68 6.43 0.93
CA LEU A 140 -3.53 7.59 1.81
C LEU A 140 -2.38 8.47 1.33
N ASP A 141 -2.48 9.78 1.54
CA ASP A 141 -1.29 10.64 1.57
C ASP A 141 -0.36 10.17 2.70
N GLY A 142 0.83 9.69 2.34
CA GLY A 142 1.79 9.07 3.25
C GLY A 142 2.59 10.00 4.13
N LEU A 143 2.32 11.31 4.09
CA LEU A 143 2.89 12.29 5.04
C LEU A 143 1.83 12.86 6.00
N SER A 144 0.60 12.37 5.96
CA SER A 144 -0.47 12.79 6.88
C SER A 144 -0.30 12.16 8.27
N SER A 145 -0.38 12.96 9.34
CA SER A 145 -0.32 12.46 10.72
C SER A 145 -1.62 11.84 11.24
N ARG A 146 -2.66 11.74 10.40
CA ARG A 146 -4.02 11.31 10.79
C ARG A 146 -4.41 9.92 10.30
N GLU A 147 -3.50 9.21 9.62
CA GLU A 147 -3.75 7.90 9.02
C GLU A 147 -4.40 6.92 10.01
N GLU A 148 -3.87 6.81 11.23
CA GLU A 148 -4.36 5.86 12.24
C GLU A 148 -5.83 6.10 12.64
N LEU A 149 -6.26 7.36 12.75
CA LEU A 149 -7.64 7.70 13.09
C LEU A 149 -8.60 7.39 11.94
N VAL A 150 -8.20 7.74 10.72
CA VAL A 150 -8.98 7.47 9.50
C VAL A 150 -9.14 5.96 9.30
N LEU A 151 -8.04 5.20 9.41
CA LEU A 151 -8.05 3.75 9.29
C LEU A 151 -8.89 3.06 10.38
N GLY A 152 -8.82 3.55 11.62
CA GLY A 152 -9.65 3.06 12.71
C GLY A 152 -11.16 3.28 12.47
N ALA A 153 -11.54 4.48 12.00
CA ALA A 153 -12.91 4.80 11.65
C ALA A 153 -13.43 3.96 10.47
N LEU A 154 -12.63 3.83 9.40
CA LEU A 154 -12.94 3.00 8.23
C LEU A 154 -13.08 1.53 8.61
N SER A 155 -12.17 0.98 9.41
CA SER A 155 -12.24 -0.42 9.84
C SER A 155 -13.52 -0.70 10.65
N ALA A 156 -13.93 0.22 11.51
CA ALA A 156 -15.17 0.08 12.26
C ALA A 156 -16.41 0.12 11.34
N ALA A 157 -16.39 0.97 10.30
CA ALA A 157 -17.48 1.08 9.34
C ALA A 157 -17.56 -0.09 8.34
N LEU A 158 -16.41 -0.58 7.85
CA LEU A 158 -16.31 -1.72 6.93
C LEU A 158 -16.73 -3.05 7.57
N GLY A 159 -16.65 -3.15 8.90
CA GLY A 159 -17.07 -4.32 9.65
C GLY A 159 -16.30 -5.57 9.25
N SER A 160 -16.97 -6.52 8.59
CA SER A 160 -16.36 -7.79 8.16
C SER A 160 -15.73 -7.75 6.76
N ILE A 161 -15.76 -6.60 6.07
CA ILE A 161 -15.13 -6.47 4.74
C ILE A 161 -13.61 -6.42 4.93
N PRO A 162 -12.84 -7.39 4.41
CA PRO A 162 -11.39 -7.37 4.50
C PRO A 162 -10.84 -6.18 3.73
N HIS A 163 -9.80 -5.54 4.28
CA HIS A 163 -9.26 -4.33 3.67
C HIS A 163 -7.76 -4.17 3.92
N PHE A 164 -7.12 -3.58 2.93
CA PHE A 164 -5.70 -3.28 2.92
C PHE A 164 -5.46 -1.94 2.25
N GLY A 165 -4.21 -1.51 2.22
CA GLY A 165 -3.87 -0.26 1.62
C GLY A 165 -2.40 0.10 1.72
N GLY A 166 -2.08 1.23 1.12
CA GLY A 166 -0.74 1.76 1.08
C GLY A 166 -0.77 3.27 1.13
N SER A 167 0.22 3.83 1.79
CA SER A 167 0.47 5.25 1.90
C SER A 167 1.37 5.66 0.73
N ALA A 168 0.93 6.68 -0.01
CA ALA A 168 1.60 7.21 -1.19
C ALA A 168 3.05 7.60 -0.86
N GLY A 169 3.92 7.50 -1.86
CA GLY A 169 5.35 7.85 -1.73
C GLY A 169 5.76 8.94 -2.71
N ASP A 170 6.98 9.46 -2.56
CA ASP A 170 7.59 10.41 -3.47
C ASP A 170 9.08 10.12 -3.72
N ASP A 171 9.37 8.91 -4.22
CA ASP A 171 10.73 8.49 -4.62
C ASP A 171 11.81 8.68 -3.54
N ASN A 172 11.41 8.59 -2.27
CA ASN A 172 12.25 8.75 -1.06
C ASN A 172 12.67 10.20 -0.77
N HIS A 173 12.00 11.18 -1.37
CA HIS A 173 12.21 12.60 -1.04
C HIS A 173 11.56 13.02 0.28
N LEU A 174 10.46 12.35 0.69
CA LEU A 174 9.71 12.64 1.91
C LEU A 174 9.19 14.08 1.97
N THR A 175 8.78 14.63 0.82
CA THR A 175 8.35 16.02 0.65
C THR A 175 6.86 16.16 0.32
N HIS A 176 6.36 15.46 -0.69
CA HIS A 176 4.99 15.64 -1.19
C HIS A 176 4.42 14.34 -1.78
N THR A 177 3.40 13.78 -1.13
CA THR A 177 2.71 12.58 -1.65
C THR A 177 1.26 12.90 -1.97
N HIS A 178 0.70 12.20 -2.96
CA HIS A 178 -0.62 12.54 -3.48
C HIS A 178 -1.44 11.30 -3.80
N VAL A 179 -2.76 11.42 -3.62
CA VAL A 179 -3.75 10.47 -4.13
C VAL A 179 -4.50 11.09 -5.29
N TYR A 180 -4.86 10.29 -6.29
CA TYR A 180 -5.60 10.74 -7.47
C TYR A 180 -7.06 10.30 -7.39
N HIS A 181 -7.96 11.25 -7.60
CA HIS A 181 -9.40 10.98 -7.75
C HIS A 181 -10.07 12.11 -8.54
N GLY A 182 -10.92 11.76 -9.51
CA GLY A 182 -11.76 12.71 -10.24
C GLY A 182 -10.98 13.75 -11.03
N GLY A 183 -9.98 13.32 -11.81
CA GLY A 183 -9.22 14.19 -12.71
C GLY A 183 -8.03 14.91 -12.08
N ARG A 184 -7.78 14.75 -10.77
CA ARG A 184 -6.82 15.56 -10.01
C ARG A 184 -6.09 14.77 -8.94
N PHE A 185 -4.87 15.22 -8.62
CA PHE A 185 -4.10 14.79 -7.46
C PHE A 185 -4.44 15.66 -6.25
N HIS A 186 -4.51 15.03 -5.09
CA HIS A 186 -4.91 15.65 -3.82
C HIS A 186 -3.85 15.33 -2.75
N SER A 187 -3.52 16.34 -1.94
CA SER A 187 -2.71 16.21 -0.72
C SER A 187 -3.62 16.27 0.51
N GLY A 188 -3.18 15.71 1.64
CA GLY A 188 -3.96 15.63 2.88
C GLY A 188 -5.22 14.79 2.75
N ALA A 189 -5.30 13.95 1.71
CA ALA A 189 -6.49 13.21 1.31
C ALA A 189 -6.28 11.68 1.32
N ALA A 190 -7.38 10.95 1.28
CA ALA A 190 -7.41 9.50 1.10
C ALA A 190 -8.42 9.11 0.03
N VAL A 191 -8.20 7.99 -0.64
CA VAL A 191 -9.20 7.39 -1.53
C VAL A 191 -9.51 5.98 -1.05
N VAL A 192 -10.79 5.71 -0.85
CA VAL A 192 -11.29 4.37 -0.50
C VAL A 192 -11.95 3.78 -1.72
N VAL A 193 -11.54 2.56 -2.08
CA VAL A 193 -12.08 1.81 -3.22
C VAL A 193 -12.65 0.49 -2.72
N LEU A 194 -13.93 0.26 -2.98
CA LEU A 194 -14.59 -1.00 -2.68
C LEU A 194 -14.69 -1.83 -3.96
N PHE A 195 -14.10 -3.02 -3.93
CA PHE A 195 -14.17 -3.98 -5.01
C PHE A 195 -15.22 -5.04 -4.67
N ASN A 196 -16.14 -5.33 -5.58
CA ASN A 196 -17.06 -6.46 -5.52
C ASN A 196 -16.83 -7.35 -6.75
N THR A 197 -16.60 -8.64 -6.53
CA THR A 197 -16.30 -9.59 -7.60
C THR A 197 -16.73 -11.00 -7.22
N TRP A 198 -17.17 -11.79 -8.20
CA TRP A 198 -17.46 -13.21 -8.01
C TRP A 198 -16.20 -14.09 -7.97
N LEU A 199 -15.03 -13.52 -8.21
CA LEU A 199 -13.74 -14.21 -8.10
C LEU A 199 -13.37 -14.45 -6.64
N GLU A 200 -12.70 -15.56 -6.38
CA GLU A 200 -12.09 -15.82 -5.08
C GLU A 200 -10.88 -14.89 -4.87
N PHE A 201 -10.74 -14.36 -3.67
CA PHE A 201 -9.63 -13.50 -3.31
C PHE A 201 -9.24 -13.67 -1.84
N GLU A 202 -8.02 -13.26 -1.52
CA GLU A 202 -7.54 -13.18 -0.14
C GLU A 202 -6.73 -11.90 0.07
N VAL A 203 -7.16 -11.09 1.04
CA VAL A 203 -6.39 -9.94 1.53
C VAL A 203 -5.35 -10.45 2.54
N PHE A 204 -4.10 -10.05 2.38
CA PHE A 204 -2.98 -10.57 3.18
C PHE A 204 -2.06 -9.47 3.69
N SER A 205 -1.25 -9.84 4.69
CA SER A 205 -0.09 -9.10 5.16
C SER A 205 1.01 -10.10 5.54
N THR A 206 2.27 -9.80 5.23
CA THR A 206 3.42 -10.57 5.70
C THR A 206 4.60 -9.67 6.07
N HIS A 207 5.41 -10.12 7.02
CA HIS A 207 6.72 -9.56 7.31
C HIS A 207 7.69 -10.69 7.66
N HIS A 208 8.97 -10.46 7.41
CA HIS A 208 10.05 -11.43 7.68
C HIS A 208 10.85 -11.05 8.94
N ILE A 209 10.44 -9.98 9.64
CA ILE A 209 11.10 -9.40 10.81
C ILE A 209 10.96 -10.30 12.05
N GLN A 210 12.05 -10.50 12.80
CA GLN A 210 12.14 -11.39 13.96
C GLN A 210 12.52 -10.62 15.25
N PRO A 211 11.95 -10.97 16.41
CA PRO A 211 12.18 -10.24 17.64
C PRO A 211 13.51 -10.61 18.30
N SER A 212 14.19 -9.60 18.85
CA SER A 212 15.31 -9.79 19.76
C SER A 212 14.87 -9.68 21.23
N ALA A 213 15.82 -9.93 22.14
CA ALA A 213 15.60 -9.78 23.58
C ALA A 213 15.62 -8.31 24.05
N GLN A 214 16.23 -7.41 23.29
CA GLN A 214 16.41 -6.01 23.68
C GLN A 214 15.10 -5.23 23.57
N LYS A 215 14.87 -4.32 24.51
CA LYS A 215 13.68 -3.49 24.62
C LYS A 215 14.08 -2.04 24.87
N LEU A 216 13.29 -1.13 24.32
CA LEU A 216 13.37 0.31 24.54
C LEU A 216 12.01 0.78 25.05
N VAL A 217 11.99 1.58 26.11
CA VAL A 217 10.77 2.17 26.66
C VAL A 217 10.69 3.61 26.19
N VAL A 218 9.58 3.98 25.56
CA VAL A 218 9.31 5.36 25.16
C VAL A 218 8.98 6.17 26.41
N THR A 219 9.90 7.01 26.87
CA THR A 219 9.70 7.81 28.10
C THR A 219 9.16 9.21 27.81
N ARG A 220 9.45 9.75 26.62
CA ARG A 220 8.89 11.03 26.15
C ARG A 220 8.68 11.03 24.65
N ALA A 221 7.44 11.26 24.22
CA ALA A 221 7.03 11.37 22.83
C ALA A 221 5.89 12.40 22.69
N ASP A 222 5.80 12.97 21.49
CA ASP A 222 4.65 13.70 20.99
C ASP A 222 4.02 12.88 19.85
N SER A 223 2.88 12.27 20.15
CA SER A 223 2.15 11.41 19.21
C SER A 223 1.63 12.18 18.00
N ALA A 224 1.24 13.46 18.17
CA ALA A 224 0.67 14.26 17.09
C ALA A 224 1.68 14.60 15.99
N THR A 225 2.96 14.77 16.36
CA THR A 225 4.07 15.00 15.44
C THR A 225 4.88 13.73 15.15
N ARG A 226 4.43 12.57 15.63
CA ARG A 226 5.13 11.27 15.55
C ARG A 226 6.58 11.34 16.02
N ARG A 227 6.86 12.19 17.02
CA ARG A 227 8.23 12.50 17.48
C ARG A 227 8.52 11.88 18.83
N VAL A 228 9.51 11.00 18.89
CA VAL A 228 9.99 10.38 20.12
C VAL A 228 11.26 11.10 20.57
N TYR A 229 11.18 11.74 21.73
CA TYR A 229 12.29 12.50 22.28
C TYR A 229 13.19 11.68 23.19
N GLU A 230 12.62 10.73 23.92
CA GLU A 230 13.37 9.93 24.87
C GLU A 230 13.00 8.45 24.81
N LEU A 231 14.05 7.63 24.82
CA LEU A 231 13.99 6.19 24.98
C LEU A 231 14.81 5.86 26.24
N ASN A 232 14.24 5.05 27.15
CA ASN A 232 14.88 4.68 28.41
C ASN A 232 15.38 5.87 29.26
N ALA A 233 14.68 7.01 29.22
CA ALA A 233 15.07 8.26 29.87
C ALA A 233 16.41 8.87 29.37
N ALA A 234 16.82 8.51 28.16
CA ALA A 234 17.94 9.09 27.42
C ALA A 234 17.48 9.67 26.07
N PRO A 235 18.25 10.57 25.43
CA PRO A 235 17.91 11.09 24.10
C PRO A 235 17.68 9.95 23.10
N ALA A 236 16.54 9.97 22.40
CA ALA A 236 16.07 8.81 21.63
C ALA A 236 17.09 8.33 20.58
N ALA A 237 17.68 9.23 19.80
CA ALA A 237 18.66 8.86 18.79
C ALA A 237 19.93 8.25 19.40
N GLN A 238 20.39 8.77 20.55
CA GLN A 238 21.57 8.25 21.24
C GLN A 238 21.32 6.83 21.78
N GLU A 239 20.22 6.63 22.50
CA GLU A 239 19.87 5.32 23.05
C GLU A 239 19.68 4.27 21.95
N TYR A 240 19.06 4.66 20.84
CA TYR A 240 18.90 3.79 19.67
C TYR A 240 20.25 3.45 19.02
N ALA A 241 21.12 4.44 18.83
CA ALA A 241 22.46 4.26 18.27
C ALA A 241 23.33 3.32 19.13
N ASP A 242 23.30 3.52 20.45
CA ASP A 242 24.02 2.69 21.42
C ASP A 242 23.52 1.24 21.39
N MET A 243 22.21 1.03 21.29
CA MET A 243 21.60 -0.29 21.20
C MET A 243 22.05 -1.07 19.95
N ILE A 244 22.14 -0.42 18.78
CA ILE A 244 22.57 -1.07 17.54
C ILE A 244 24.10 -1.04 17.35
N GLY A 245 24.83 -0.35 18.23
CA GLY A 245 26.29 -0.33 18.27
C GLY A 245 26.94 0.57 17.21
N VAL A 246 26.30 1.67 16.83
CA VAL A 246 26.81 2.63 15.83
C VAL A 246 26.84 4.06 16.40
N PRO A 247 27.64 4.98 15.85
CA PRO A 247 27.54 6.39 16.22
C PRO A 247 26.25 7.03 15.67
N VAL A 248 25.75 8.08 16.32
CA VAL A 248 24.49 8.77 15.91
C VAL A 248 24.57 9.27 14.46
N GLU A 249 25.75 9.69 14.01
CA GLU A 249 25.98 10.19 12.65
C GLU A 249 25.85 9.09 11.57
N ALA A 250 25.87 7.81 11.97
CA ALA A 250 25.65 6.67 11.08
C ALA A 250 24.17 6.26 11.02
N LEU A 251 23.27 6.94 11.74
CA LEU A 251 21.84 6.68 11.66
C LEU A 251 21.27 7.24 10.36
N ASP A 252 20.97 6.34 9.43
CA ASP A 252 20.30 6.62 8.17
C ASP A 252 19.18 5.61 7.88
N LEU A 253 18.51 5.76 6.74
CA LEU A 253 17.43 4.85 6.33
C LEU A 253 17.89 3.38 6.23
N ARG A 254 19.16 3.12 5.92
CA ARG A 254 19.69 1.73 5.86
C ARG A 254 19.82 1.16 7.27
N ALA A 255 20.31 1.94 8.22
CA ALA A 255 20.35 1.54 9.63
C ALA A 255 18.93 1.26 10.16
N PHE A 256 17.95 2.12 9.86
CA PHE A 256 16.56 1.92 10.30
C PHE A 256 15.91 0.69 9.66
N ALA A 257 16.21 0.38 8.40
CA ALA A 257 15.74 -0.82 7.74
C ALA A 257 16.36 -2.09 8.35
N ALA A 258 17.66 -2.06 8.67
CA ALA A 258 18.41 -3.19 9.23
C ALA A 258 18.11 -3.48 10.71
N TYR A 259 17.74 -2.46 11.49
CA TYR A 259 17.48 -2.59 12.94
C TYR A 259 16.10 -2.04 13.32
N PRO A 260 15.00 -2.67 12.86
CA PRO A 260 13.66 -2.16 13.09
C PRO A 260 13.21 -2.28 14.54
N LEU A 261 12.25 -1.46 14.92
CA LEU A 261 11.57 -1.50 16.21
C LEU A 261 10.13 -1.94 16.03
N ALA A 262 9.59 -2.72 16.96
CA ALA A 262 8.19 -3.14 16.92
C ALA A 262 7.50 -3.11 18.28
N VAL A 263 6.21 -2.78 18.27
CA VAL A 263 5.33 -2.95 19.42
C VAL A 263 4.76 -4.36 19.39
N ARG A 264 4.73 -5.04 20.53
CA ARG A 264 4.04 -6.32 20.67
C ARG A 264 2.61 -6.08 21.15
N ILE A 265 1.63 -6.50 20.36
CA ILE A 265 0.22 -6.53 20.76
C ILE A 265 -0.23 -7.98 20.71
N SER A 266 -0.63 -8.52 21.87
CA SER A 266 -0.88 -9.95 22.06
C SER A 266 0.35 -10.79 21.62
N ASP A 267 0.21 -11.62 20.59
CA ASP A 267 1.29 -12.48 20.09
C ASP A 267 1.89 -11.99 18.76
N HIS A 268 1.49 -10.80 18.31
CA HIS A 268 1.94 -10.22 17.05
C HIS A 268 2.86 -9.02 17.30
N TYR A 269 3.81 -8.83 16.37
CA TYR A 269 4.74 -7.69 16.36
C TYR A 269 4.37 -6.74 15.24
N TYR A 270 4.21 -5.46 15.58
CA TYR A 270 3.85 -4.39 14.66
C TYR A 270 5.01 -3.42 14.58
N VAL A 271 5.69 -3.39 13.44
CA VAL A 271 6.85 -2.54 13.24
C VAL A 271 6.44 -1.06 13.30
N ARG A 272 7.31 -0.27 13.92
CA ARG A 272 7.26 1.19 14.02
C ARG A 272 8.58 1.70 13.48
N SER A 273 8.60 2.00 12.19
CA SER A 273 9.85 2.37 11.52
C SER A 273 10.22 3.82 11.83
N ILE A 274 11.50 4.03 12.09
CA ILE A 274 12.09 5.36 12.25
C ILE A 274 12.23 5.98 10.86
N GLN A 275 11.86 7.24 10.74
CA GLN A 275 11.98 8.04 9.51
C GLN A 275 13.28 8.84 9.49
N GLN A 276 13.55 9.58 10.57
CA GLN A 276 14.66 10.54 10.62
C GLN A 276 15.11 10.85 12.05
N VAL A 277 16.38 11.23 12.18
CA VAL A 277 17.00 11.82 13.36
C VAL A 277 17.05 13.34 13.14
N HIS A 278 16.83 14.14 14.19
CA HIS A 278 17.06 15.60 14.09
C HIS A 278 18.12 16.06 15.08
N ASP A 279 18.49 17.33 14.97
CA ASP A 279 19.58 17.97 15.72
C ASP A 279 19.42 17.89 17.25
N ASP A 280 18.18 17.83 17.74
CA ASP A 280 17.87 17.68 19.17
C ASP A 280 17.93 16.21 19.66
N LEU A 281 18.43 15.30 18.81
CA LEU A 281 18.52 13.85 19.04
C LEU A 281 17.16 13.16 19.21
N SER A 282 16.05 13.80 18.85
CA SER A 282 14.76 13.11 18.79
C SER A 282 14.54 12.43 17.44
N LEU A 283 13.72 11.37 17.45
CA LEU A 283 13.44 10.50 16.31
C LEU A 283 12.01 10.73 15.83
N THR A 284 11.82 10.93 14.51
CA THR A 284 10.47 10.88 13.92
C THR A 284 10.20 9.48 13.42
N PHE A 285 8.99 8.98 13.63
CA PHE A 285 8.52 7.67 13.18
C PHE A 285 7.47 7.82 12.06
N TYR A 286 7.34 6.79 11.22
CA TYR A 286 6.27 6.74 10.21
C TYR A 286 4.88 6.54 10.83
N CYS A 287 4.81 5.83 11.96
CA CYS A 287 3.58 5.63 12.74
C CYS A 287 3.65 6.37 14.07
N ALA A 288 2.50 6.70 14.63
CA ALA A 288 2.41 7.29 15.97
C ALA A 288 2.97 6.35 17.06
N VAL A 289 3.67 6.95 18.03
CA VAL A 289 4.24 6.27 19.20
C VAL A 289 3.93 7.09 20.45
N GLU A 290 3.43 6.44 21.50
CA GLU A 290 3.02 7.07 22.75
C GLU A 290 3.95 6.77 23.91
N ASN A 291 3.89 7.62 24.94
CA ASN A 291 4.61 7.42 26.20
C ASN A 291 4.22 6.08 26.85
N GLY A 292 5.22 5.39 27.39
CA GLY A 292 5.06 4.12 28.10
C GLY A 292 4.99 2.89 27.19
N ILE A 293 4.97 3.07 25.86
CA ILE A 293 5.05 1.94 24.93
C ILE A 293 6.44 1.30 25.03
N VAL A 294 6.45 -0.03 25.04
CA VAL A 294 7.68 -0.84 24.96
C VAL A 294 7.92 -1.24 23.50
N LEU A 295 8.99 -0.70 22.93
CA LEU A 295 9.51 -1.08 21.64
C LEU A 295 10.45 -2.28 21.80
N THR A 296 10.24 -3.30 20.99
CA THR A 296 11.13 -4.45 20.87
C THR A 296 12.08 -4.20 19.74
N ALA A 297 13.39 -4.35 19.98
CA ALA A 297 14.35 -4.37 18.90
C ALA A 297 14.18 -5.64 18.08
N MET A 298 14.19 -5.49 16.76
CA MET A 298 13.97 -6.55 15.81
C MET A 298 15.14 -6.63 14.82
N HIS A 299 15.18 -7.71 14.06
CA HIS A 299 16.10 -7.85 12.93
C HIS A 299 15.40 -8.51 11.73
N PRO A 300 15.82 -8.21 10.50
CA PRO A 300 15.39 -8.94 9.32
C PRO A 300 15.70 -10.43 9.44
N GLY A 301 14.70 -11.27 9.19
CA GLY A 301 14.86 -12.68 8.84
C GLY A 301 14.93 -12.88 7.31
N PRO A 302 14.81 -14.12 6.81
CA PRO A 302 14.91 -14.40 5.38
C PRO A 302 13.67 -13.92 4.59
N LEU A 303 13.79 -12.80 3.88
CA LEU A 303 12.70 -12.16 3.13
C LEU A 303 12.16 -13.03 1.98
N LEU A 304 13.03 -13.53 1.10
CA LEU A 304 12.58 -14.28 -0.08
C LEU A 304 11.83 -15.57 0.29
N PRO A 305 12.33 -16.43 1.21
CA PRO A 305 11.57 -17.58 1.71
C PRO A 305 10.22 -17.21 2.33
N ASN A 306 10.13 -16.09 3.04
CA ASN A 306 8.87 -15.61 3.59
C ASN A 306 7.85 -15.28 2.48
N LEU A 307 8.27 -14.60 1.41
CA LEU A 307 7.41 -14.34 0.25
C LEU A 307 6.99 -15.63 -0.47
N GLN A 308 7.93 -16.56 -0.68
CA GLN A 308 7.63 -17.85 -1.30
C GLN A 308 6.57 -18.64 -0.51
N GLN A 309 6.69 -18.66 0.82
CA GLN A 309 5.71 -19.32 1.68
C GLN A 309 4.34 -18.64 1.63
N LEU A 310 4.29 -17.30 1.61
CA LEU A 310 3.05 -16.55 1.45
C LEU A 310 2.34 -16.97 0.16
N PHE A 311 3.03 -16.86 -0.98
CA PHE A 311 2.43 -17.14 -2.29
C PHE A 311 2.03 -18.60 -2.47
N ALA A 312 2.85 -19.55 -2.00
CA ALA A 312 2.48 -20.96 -2.00
C ALA A 312 1.19 -21.21 -1.18
N GLY A 313 1.03 -20.52 -0.05
CA GLY A 313 -0.20 -20.58 0.73
C GLY A 313 -1.41 -19.99 0.02
N LEU A 314 -1.25 -18.84 -0.64
CA LEU A 314 -2.30 -18.19 -1.41
C LEU A 314 -2.75 -19.07 -2.58
N GLU A 315 -1.81 -19.62 -3.36
CA GLU A 315 -2.12 -20.54 -4.46
C GLU A 315 -2.83 -21.83 -3.98
N GLN A 316 -2.49 -22.35 -2.80
CA GLN A 316 -3.19 -23.50 -2.24
C GLN A 316 -4.66 -23.21 -1.92
N ARG A 317 -5.00 -21.98 -1.51
CA ARG A 317 -6.35 -21.58 -1.11
C ARG A 317 -7.18 -21.05 -2.28
N LEU A 318 -6.56 -20.31 -3.19
CA LEU A 318 -7.22 -19.62 -4.30
C LEU A 318 -7.07 -20.33 -5.65
N GLY A 319 -6.15 -21.29 -5.76
CA GLY A 319 -5.70 -21.83 -7.04
C GLY A 319 -4.73 -20.87 -7.76
N PRO A 320 -4.49 -21.07 -9.06
CA PRO A 320 -3.61 -20.21 -9.83
C PRO A 320 -4.06 -18.74 -9.76
N LEU A 321 -3.12 -17.82 -9.49
CA LEU A 321 -3.44 -16.41 -9.35
C LEU A 321 -3.69 -15.73 -10.71
N LEU A 322 -4.74 -14.92 -10.75
CA LEU A 322 -5.04 -14.00 -11.84
C LEU A 322 -4.16 -12.75 -11.73
N LEU A 323 -4.14 -12.17 -10.54
CA LEU A 323 -3.49 -10.90 -10.21
C LEU A 323 -3.19 -10.86 -8.72
N THR A 324 -2.09 -10.22 -8.36
CA THR A 324 -1.87 -9.73 -6.99
C THR A 324 -1.70 -8.22 -7.03
N ILE A 325 -2.50 -7.47 -6.25
CA ILE A 325 -2.29 -6.04 -6.04
C ILE A 325 -1.45 -5.89 -4.77
N GLY A 326 -0.25 -5.32 -4.90
CA GLY A 326 0.74 -5.29 -3.82
C GLY A 326 1.10 -3.88 -3.34
N CYS A 327 1.16 -3.71 -2.01
CA CYS A 327 1.73 -2.57 -1.32
C CYS A 327 2.97 -3.04 -0.57
N ASP A 328 4.17 -2.70 -1.07
CA ASP A 328 5.44 -3.18 -0.51
C ASP A 328 6.24 -2.04 0.12
N CYS A 329 6.53 -2.11 1.41
CA CYS A 329 7.25 -1.03 2.10
C CYS A 329 8.54 -0.64 1.39
N PHE A 330 8.80 0.65 1.19
CA PHE A 330 10.06 1.10 0.59
C PHE A 330 11.29 0.67 1.42
N LEU A 331 11.15 0.50 2.74
CA LEU A 331 12.21 -0.01 3.61
C LEU A 331 12.54 -1.48 3.33
N ARG A 332 11.54 -2.29 2.94
CA ARG A 332 11.79 -3.68 2.46
C ARG A 332 12.51 -3.67 1.13
N ARG A 333 12.11 -2.79 0.21
CA ARG A 333 12.83 -2.61 -1.05
C ARG A 333 14.28 -2.17 -0.82
N LEU A 334 14.51 -1.25 0.11
CA LEU A 334 15.85 -0.79 0.48
C LEU A 334 16.72 -1.91 1.04
N GLU A 335 16.14 -2.77 1.90
CA GLU A 335 16.80 -3.99 2.40
C GLU A 335 17.18 -4.93 1.25
N ILE A 336 16.23 -5.22 0.35
CA ILE A 336 16.45 -6.08 -0.83
C ILE A 336 17.56 -5.52 -1.74
N GLU A 337 17.56 -4.20 -1.97
CA GLU A 337 18.59 -3.51 -2.75
C GLU A 337 19.97 -3.61 -2.08
N THR A 338 20.02 -3.48 -0.74
CA THR A 338 21.26 -3.56 0.04
C THR A 338 21.85 -4.98 0.05
N ASP A 339 20.98 -6.00 0.13
CA ASP A 339 21.39 -7.40 0.18
C ASP A 339 21.63 -8.02 -1.21
N GLY A 340 21.44 -7.24 -2.28
CA GLY A 340 21.59 -7.72 -3.67
C GLY A 340 20.50 -8.71 -4.11
N GLY A 341 19.35 -8.72 -3.43
CA GLY A 341 18.24 -9.65 -3.67
C GLY A 341 17.26 -9.24 -4.76
N VAL A 342 17.46 -8.08 -5.40
CA VAL A 342 16.49 -7.43 -6.30
C VAL A 342 15.97 -8.37 -7.39
N GLU A 343 16.86 -9.06 -8.12
CA GLU A 343 16.45 -9.91 -9.24
C GLU A 343 15.65 -11.14 -8.79
N SER A 344 16.04 -11.76 -7.68
CA SER A 344 15.35 -12.92 -7.13
C SER A 344 13.93 -12.57 -6.67
N VAL A 345 13.79 -11.41 -6.00
CA VAL A 345 12.47 -10.92 -5.57
C VAL A 345 11.66 -10.48 -6.80
N ALA A 346 12.24 -9.73 -7.73
CA ALA A 346 11.56 -9.32 -8.97
C ALA A 346 11.06 -10.53 -9.76
N THR A 347 11.84 -11.61 -9.85
CA THR A 347 11.41 -12.88 -10.47
C THR A 347 10.17 -13.44 -9.79
N LEU A 348 10.17 -13.53 -8.46
CA LEU A 348 9.01 -14.01 -7.73
C LEU A 348 7.78 -13.11 -7.94
N LEU A 349 7.94 -11.79 -7.90
CA LEU A 349 6.86 -10.83 -8.14
C LEU A 349 6.25 -10.99 -9.55
N ARG A 350 7.09 -11.22 -10.58
CA ARG A 350 6.65 -11.52 -11.95
C ARG A 350 5.84 -12.81 -12.02
N GLU A 351 6.38 -13.89 -11.45
CA GLU A 351 5.72 -15.21 -11.44
C GLU A 351 4.35 -15.16 -10.76
N GLN A 352 4.25 -14.37 -9.69
CA GLN A 352 3.06 -14.21 -8.85
C GLN A 352 2.13 -13.07 -9.32
N ARG A 353 2.42 -12.49 -10.50
CA ARG A 353 1.63 -11.44 -11.15
C ARG A 353 1.34 -10.26 -10.23
N VAL A 354 2.36 -9.85 -9.47
CA VAL A 354 2.24 -8.70 -8.57
C VAL A 354 2.32 -7.43 -9.39
N ILE A 355 1.31 -6.58 -9.24
CA ILE A 355 1.27 -5.21 -9.75
C ILE A 355 0.96 -4.30 -8.58
N GLY A 356 1.65 -3.19 -8.44
CA GLY A 356 1.59 -2.43 -7.21
C GLY A 356 2.61 -1.33 -7.14
N PHE A 357 2.96 -0.97 -5.91
CA PHE A 357 3.86 0.13 -5.65
C PHE A 357 4.60 -0.03 -4.33
N ASN A 358 5.71 0.69 -4.23
CA ASN A 358 6.43 0.88 -3.00
C ASN A 358 5.83 2.03 -2.20
N THR A 359 5.57 1.75 -0.93
CA THR A 359 4.76 2.62 -0.05
C THR A 359 5.59 3.17 1.11
N TYR A 360 5.16 4.27 1.72
CA TYR A 360 5.70 4.77 2.99
C TYR A 360 5.09 4.15 4.23
N GLY A 361 4.02 3.39 4.03
CA GLY A 361 3.28 2.73 5.08
C GLY A 361 2.26 1.80 4.46
N GLU A 362 2.04 0.66 5.09
CA GLU A 362 1.09 -0.33 4.65
C GLU A 362 -0.05 -0.41 5.63
N GLN A 363 -1.20 -0.86 5.14
CA GLN A 363 -2.43 -0.86 5.90
C GLN A 363 -3.05 -2.25 5.85
N PHE A 364 -3.50 -2.74 6.99
CA PHE A 364 -4.18 -4.04 7.07
C PHE A 364 -5.18 -4.03 8.21
N ASN A 365 -6.46 -4.24 7.88
CA ASN A 365 -7.57 -4.30 8.85
C ASN A 365 -7.55 -3.17 9.91
N GLY A 366 -7.47 -1.93 9.44
CA GLY A 366 -7.53 -0.73 10.28
C GLY A 366 -6.22 -0.33 10.95
N MET A 367 -5.14 -1.08 10.72
CA MET A 367 -3.84 -0.79 11.32
C MET A 367 -2.86 -0.23 10.28
N HIS A 368 -2.15 0.82 10.67
CA HIS A 368 -0.94 1.29 9.98
C HIS A 368 0.28 0.50 10.47
N ILE A 369 0.98 -0.11 9.52
CA ILE A 369 2.14 -0.98 9.74
C ILE A 369 3.24 -0.63 8.74
N ASN A 370 4.50 -0.89 9.10
CA ASN A 370 5.64 -0.66 8.23
C ASN A 370 6.45 -1.95 8.05
N GLN A 371 7.35 -1.97 7.08
CA GLN A 371 8.22 -3.11 6.76
C GLN A 371 7.44 -4.42 6.54
N THR A 372 6.26 -4.28 5.94
CA THR A 372 5.40 -5.37 5.55
C THR A 372 5.14 -5.35 4.05
N PHE A 373 4.67 -6.47 3.53
CA PHE A 373 4.06 -6.57 2.22
C PHE A 373 2.59 -6.89 2.43
N THR A 374 1.71 -5.97 2.05
CA THR A 374 0.25 -6.15 2.10
C THR A 374 -0.31 -6.19 0.70
N GLY A 375 -1.50 -6.76 0.56
CA GLY A 375 -2.10 -6.85 -0.76
C GLY A 375 -3.39 -7.65 -0.78
N VAL A 376 -3.88 -7.83 -1.99
CA VAL A 376 -4.93 -8.79 -2.31
C VAL A 376 -4.47 -9.68 -3.45
N ALA A 377 -4.59 -10.99 -3.27
CA ALA A 377 -4.42 -11.98 -4.32
C ALA A 377 -5.80 -12.39 -4.84
N ILE A 378 -5.98 -12.39 -6.15
CA ILE A 378 -7.23 -12.77 -6.81
C ILE A 378 -6.97 -14.05 -7.60
N GLY A 379 -7.74 -15.09 -7.33
CA GLY A 379 -7.66 -16.37 -8.02
C GLY A 379 -8.25 -16.31 -9.42
N ARG A 380 -7.74 -17.16 -10.31
CA ARG A 380 -8.37 -17.37 -11.62
C ARG A 380 -9.75 -18.01 -11.45
N PRO A 381 -10.72 -17.71 -12.33
CA PRO A 381 -11.96 -18.47 -12.40
C PRO A 381 -11.64 -19.96 -12.51
N VAL A 382 -11.96 -20.74 -11.48
CA VAL A 382 -11.99 -22.20 -11.65
C VAL A 382 -13.14 -22.45 -12.61
N GLY A 383 -12.83 -22.90 -13.82
CA GLY A 383 -13.82 -23.09 -14.88
C GLY A 383 -15.06 -23.76 -14.29
N ARG A 384 -16.21 -23.06 -14.32
CA ARG A 384 -17.49 -23.65 -13.96
C ARG A 384 -17.65 -24.85 -14.89
N ALA A 385 -17.40 -26.06 -14.39
CA ALA A 385 -17.92 -27.25 -15.01
C ALA A 385 -19.43 -26.99 -15.12
N GLU A 386 -19.90 -26.88 -16.36
CA GLU A 386 -21.30 -26.71 -16.70
C GLU A 386 -22.12 -27.66 -15.83
N ARG A 387 -22.99 -27.11 -14.98
CA ARG A 387 -24.05 -27.88 -14.31
C ARG A 387 -25.37 -27.50 -14.93
#